data_AF-G8NXG4-F1
#
_entry.id   AF-G8NXG4-F1
#
_cell.length_a   1.000
_cell.length_b   1.000
_cell.length_c   1.000
_cell.angle_alpha   90.00
_cell.angle_beta   90.00
_cell.angle_gamma   90.00
#
_symmetry.space_group_name_H-M   'P 1'
#
loop_
_entity.id
_entity.type
_entity.pdbx_description
1 polymer ?
#
loop_
_entity_poly.entity_id
_entity_poly.type
_entity_poly.pdbx_seq_one_letter_code
_entity_poly.pdbx_strand_id
1 'polypeptide(L)'
;MKKQSVLGILTTVFAFAVLFMGTARSASAQQICGNNSSGPLGNVNQYIFGGDQWNAAFSSTNQCETITNSTATPPNGPSMVYSGSAFNDTTGTPADYPDFLYGCFHGACSQNTQLPIQVSALSNWSITSGETVVEPSGDNNDVAYDIWFNTGTTAPSNQNTTGTELMIWVQHNGGAGPIGCCSPVATITTGGHTWSVYTGLNTGNCNCSGPVGAQVISFVNNDGDGPTNGTTYSLNLVPFFEEALALGQIQSSWYLTTIEFGTEIWVGGPGIQVNNFWVNVAAGSSGGSTITTGTPYNIINQNSGSCVDATNSGTANGTTVQQWACGSGTFSTQPNQQWEFEPAGNGDYYVENVNAPSETWNVVNSGTTSGSLMQLWTYAGNPNEVWKAVSMGNGYYEFVGEGSGLCLDTPAASTANGVQLQIYTCNGTGAQLFKLVAP
;
A
#
# COMPACT_ATOMS: atom_id res chain seq x y z
N MET A 1 -83.63 -14.70 32.85
CA MET A 1 -82.87 -15.12 34.05
C MET A 1 -81.74 -16.05 33.64
N LYS A 2 -80.51 -15.54 33.63
CA LYS A 2 -79.24 -16.22 33.99
C LYS A 2 -78.11 -15.24 33.64
N LYS A 3 -77.67 -14.49 34.66
CA LYS A 3 -76.39 -13.77 34.66
C LYS A 3 -75.31 -14.81 34.88
N GLN A 4 -74.25 -14.80 34.08
CA GLN A 4 -72.97 -15.35 34.52
C GLN A 4 -71.86 -14.36 34.21
N SER A 5 -71.05 -14.19 35.25
CA SER A 5 -70.16 -13.09 35.52
C SER A 5 -68.77 -13.37 34.95
N VAL A 6 -68.11 -12.31 34.53
CA VAL A 6 -66.69 -12.26 34.20
C VAL A 6 -65.86 -12.56 35.45
N LEU A 7 -64.92 -13.50 35.36
CA LEU A 7 -63.81 -13.63 36.30
C LEU A 7 -62.54 -13.91 35.51
N GLY A 8 -61.72 -12.87 35.34
CA GLY A 8 -60.39 -12.97 34.77
C GLY A 8 -59.44 -13.63 35.76
N ILE A 9 -58.73 -14.66 35.31
CA ILE A 9 -57.60 -15.24 36.01
C ILE A 9 -56.34 -14.83 35.25
N LEU A 10 -55.55 -13.99 35.90
CA LEU A 10 -54.24 -13.52 35.46
C LEU A 10 -53.24 -14.69 35.66
N THR A 11 -52.80 -15.33 34.59
CA THR A 11 -51.75 -16.34 34.63
C THR A 11 -50.37 -15.66 34.57
N THR A 12 -49.68 -15.63 35.70
CA THR A 12 -48.28 -15.21 35.81
C THR A 12 -47.38 -16.26 35.14
N VAL A 13 -46.74 -15.90 34.03
CA VAL A 13 -45.72 -16.75 33.38
C VAL A 13 -44.37 -16.49 34.07
N PHE A 14 -43.88 -17.47 34.83
CA PHE A 14 -42.48 -17.48 35.28
C PHE A 14 -41.60 -17.97 34.13
N ALA A 15 -40.82 -17.07 33.52
CA ALA A 15 -39.77 -17.44 32.60
C ALA A 15 -38.54 -17.91 33.40
N PHE A 16 -38.25 -19.21 33.36
CA PHE A 16 -36.96 -19.74 33.81
C PHE A 16 -35.88 -19.35 32.78
N ALA A 17 -35.04 -18.37 33.11
CA ALA A 17 -33.81 -18.12 32.38
C ALA A 17 -32.81 -19.23 32.73
N VAL A 18 -32.67 -20.21 31.84
CA VAL A 18 -31.55 -21.16 31.90
C VAL A 18 -30.30 -20.41 31.44
N LEU A 19 -29.45 -20.01 32.39
CA LEU A 19 -28.13 -19.47 32.10
C LEU A 19 -27.28 -20.60 31.50
N PHE A 20 -27.17 -20.66 30.17
CA PHE A 20 -26.13 -21.45 29.53
C PHE A 20 -24.79 -20.76 29.80
N MET A 21 -24.11 -21.16 30.87
CA MET A 21 -22.67 -20.95 31.00
C MET A 21 -21.98 -21.87 30.00
N GLY A 22 -21.92 -21.43 28.74
CA GLY A 22 -21.02 -22.02 27.77
C GLY A 22 -19.59 -21.86 28.29
N THR A 23 -18.92 -22.96 28.59
CA THR A 23 -17.47 -22.95 28.78
C THR A 23 -16.86 -22.40 27.49
N ALA A 24 -16.20 -21.24 27.56
CA ALA A 24 -15.36 -20.76 26.46
C ALA A 24 -14.34 -21.86 26.16
N ARG A 25 -14.51 -22.55 25.04
CA ARG A 25 -13.46 -23.42 24.51
C ARG A 25 -12.34 -22.49 24.07
N SER A 26 -11.17 -22.59 24.69
CA SER A 26 -9.95 -22.02 24.12
C SER A 26 -9.81 -22.57 22.71
N ALA A 27 -9.75 -21.69 21.70
CA ALA A 27 -9.38 -22.09 20.36
C ALA A 27 -7.99 -22.74 20.43
N SER A 28 -7.84 -23.96 19.91
CA SER A 28 -6.51 -24.55 19.77
C SER A 28 -5.70 -23.69 18.78
N ALA A 29 -4.47 -23.32 19.13
CA ALA A 29 -3.55 -22.66 18.21
C ALA A 29 -3.42 -23.54 16.94
N GLN A 30 -3.69 -22.96 15.78
CA GLN A 30 -3.55 -23.66 14.51
C GLN A 30 -2.06 -23.72 14.17
N GLN A 31 -1.53 -24.92 13.96
CA GLN A 31 -0.13 -25.17 13.66
C GLN A 31 -0.01 -26.04 12.42
N ILE A 32 0.91 -25.68 11.53
CA ILE A 32 1.27 -26.44 10.33
C ILE A 32 2.77 -26.70 10.38
N CYS A 33 3.21 -27.92 10.09
CA CYS A 33 4.62 -28.31 10.11
C CYS A 33 4.99 -29.13 8.86
N GLY A 34 6.25 -28.99 8.43
CA GLY A 34 6.90 -29.86 7.45
C GLY A 34 6.78 -29.45 5.98
N ASN A 35 7.58 -30.11 5.14
CA ASN A 35 7.71 -29.86 3.70
C ASN A 35 6.40 -30.06 2.97
N ASN A 36 5.83 -28.97 2.48
CA ASN A 36 4.52 -28.94 1.87
C ASN A 36 4.51 -28.05 0.63
N SER A 37 5.45 -28.27 -0.30
CA SER A 37 5.41 -27.70 -1.66
C SER A 37 4.08 -27.94 -2.43
N SER A 38 3.10 -28.63 -1.80
CA SER A 38 1.69 -28.72 -2.17
C SER A 38 0.76 -29.12 -0.98
N GLY A 39 1.13 -28.86 0.29
CA GLY A 39 0.43 -29.39 1.48
C GLY A 39 -0.62 -28.44 2.09
N PRO A 40 -1.27 -28.81 3.21
CA PRO A 40 -2.54 -28.18 3.63
C PRO A 40 -2.34 -26.73 4.05
N LEU A 41 -2.76 -25.81 3.18
CA LEU A 41 -2.93 -24.40 3.48
C LEU A 41 -3.89 -24.23 4.67
N GLY A 42 -3.40 -23.56 5.71
CA GLY A 42 -4.19 -23.13 6.85
C GLY A 42 -5.01 -21.90 6.49
N ASN A 43 -6.22 -21.77 7.05
CA ASN A 43 -7.00 -20.54 6.93
C ASN A 43 -7.04 -19.82 8.27
N VAL A 44 -6.82 -18.51 8.28
CA VAL A 44 -7.03 -17.64 9.44
C VAL A 44 -7.64 -16.32 8.99
N ASN A 45 -8.88 -16.06 9.41
CA ASN A 45 -9.67 -14.93 8.92
C ASN A 45 -9.75 -14.90 7.39
N GLN A 46 -9.32 -13.80 6.76
CA GLN A 46 -9.29 -13.64 5.30
C GLN A 46 -7.95 -14.06 4.66
N TYR A 47 -7.08 -14.69 5.45
CA TYR A 47 -5.72 -15.03 5.04
C TYR A 47 -5.52 -16.54 5.01
N ILE A 48 -4.57 -16.94 4.20
CA ILE A 48 -3.98 -18.27 4.21
C ILE A 48 -2.61 -18.17 4.88
N PHE A 49 -2.16 -19.25 5.50
CA PHE A 49 -0.80 -19.43 5.99
C PHE A 49 -0.41 -20.90 5.89
N GLY A 50 0.87 -21.21 6.04
CA GLY A 50 1.34 -22.58 6.07
C GLY A 50 1.77 -23.07 4.71
N GLY A 51 3.01 -23.58 4.65
CA GLY A 51 3.37 -24.62 3.68
C GLY A 51 4.36 -24.24 2.60
N ASP A 52 5.05 -23.11 2.68
CA ASP A 52 6.02 -22.73 1.65
C ASP A 52 7.48 -23.13 1.96
N GLN A 53 7.65 -24.29 2.61
CA GLN A 53 8.94 -24.97 2.64
C GLN A 53 9.21 -25.63 1.27
N TRP A 54 9.31 -24.78 0.25
CA TRP A 54 9.35 -25.17 -1.16
C TRP A 54 10.68 -25.79 -1.57
N ASN A 55 11.77 -25.43 -0.87
CA ASN A 55 13.10 -25.91 -1.21
C ASN A 55 13.29 -27.37 -0.78
N ALA A 56 13.14 -28.27 -1.75
CA ALA A 56 13.24 -29.71 -1.55
C ALA A 56 14.57 -30.17 -0.91
N ALA A 57 15.65 -29.37 -1.03
CA ALA A 57 16.93 -29.67 -0.38
C ALA A 57 16.84 -29.67 1.15
N PHE A 58 15.88 -28.92 1.70
CA PHE A 58 15.65 -28.81 3.14
C PHE A 58 14.41 -29.55 3.62
N SER A 59 13.82 -30.40 2.78
CA SER A 59 12.59 -31.15 3.06
C SER A 59 12.59 -32.00 4.34
N SER A 60 13.76 -32.37 4.86
CA SER A 60 13.93 -33.09 6.13
C SER A 60 14.05 -32.18 7.36
N THR A 61 14.24 -30.88 7.17
CA THR A 61 14.30 -29.88 8.24
C THR A 61 12.88 -29.55 8.67
N ASN A 62 12.53 -29.84 9.92
CA ASN A 62 11.18 -29.61 10.40
C ASN A 62 11.01 -28.14 10.82
N GLN A 63 10.28 -27.35 10.03
CA GLN A 63 9.74 -26.04 10.41
C GLN A 63 8.25 -26.13 10.67
N CYS A 64 7.77 -25.24 11.52
CA CYS A 64 6.39 -25.15 11.95
C CYS A 64 5.94 -23.69 12.07
N GLU A 65 4.85 -23.36 11.40
CA GLU A 65 4.14 -22.10 11.52
C GLU A 65 3.00 -22.26 12.53
N THR A 66 3.00 -21.46 13.58
CA THR A 66 1.99 -21.53 14.64
C THR A 66 1.26 -20.20 14.79
N ILE A 67 -0.05 -20.20 14.56
CA ILE A 67 -0.90 -19.02 14.79
C ILE A 67 -0.99 -18.75 16.29
N THR A 68 -0.48 -17.59 16.70
CA THR A 68 -0.47 -17.12 18.09
C THR A 68 -1.64 -16.20 18.40
N ASN A 69 -2.22 -15.56 17.37
CA ASN A 69 -3.44 -14.77 17.47
C ASN A 69 -4.30 -14.93 16.21
N SER A 70 -5.51 -15.46 16.37
CA SER A 70 -6.49 -15.61 15.28
C SER A 70 -7.68 -14.63 15.39
N THR A 71 -7.85 -13.96 16.53
CA THR A 71 -9.07 -13.19 16.86
C THR A 71 -9.08 -11.74 16.38
N ALA A 72 -8.14 -11.39 15.50
CA ALA A 72 -7.90 -10.02 15.13
C ALA A 72 -8.91 -9.55 14.05
N THR A 73 -9.82 -8.66 14.45
CA THR A 73 -10.63 -7.86 13.52
C THR A 73 -9.80 -6.65 13.08
N PRO A 74 -9.86 -6.24 11.79
CA PRO A 74 -9.20 -5.02 11.33
C PRO A 74 -9.43 -3.84 12.29
N PRO A 75 -8.39 -3.05 12.62
CA PRO A 75 -7.04 -3.02 12.02
C PRO A 75 -6.06 -4.07 12.56
N ASN A 76 -6.50 -4.95 13.46
CA ASN A 76 -5.62 -5.99 13.99
C ASN A 76 -5.65 -7.23 13.09
N GLY A 77 -4.49 -7.75 12.72
CA GLY A 77 -4.28 -8.92 11.87
C GLY A 77 -3.88 -10.19 12.63
N PRO A 78 -3.93 -11.38 12.01
CA PRO A 78 -3.39 -12.59 12.62
C PRO A 78 -1.90 -12.45 12.94
N SER A 79 -1.43 -13.28 13.85
CA SER A 79 -0.02 -13.34 14.23
C SER A 79 0.46 -14.79 14.23
N MET A 80 1.73 -14.98 13.88
CA MET A 80 2.35 -16.28 13.83
C MET A 80 3.79 -16.27 14.34
N VAL A 81 4.24 -17.45 14.78
CA VAL A 81 5.63 -17.70 15.17
C VAL A 81 6.16 -18.91 14.42
N TYR A 82 7.39 -18.79 13.92
CA TYR A 82 8.13 -19.87 13.29
C TYR A 82 8.92 -20.65 14.36
N SER A 83 8.90 -21.97 14.27
CA SER A 83 9.51 -22.85 15.24
C SER A 83 9.98 -24.14 14.59
N GLY A 84 10.94 -24.82 15.21
CA GLY A 84 11.48 -26.06 14.68
C GLY A 84 13.00 -26.01 14.59
N SER A 85 13.54 -26.59 13.51
CA SER A 85 14.98 -26.70 13.29
C SER A 85 15.49 -25.53 12.47
N ALA A 86 16.59 -24.92 12.90
CA ALA A 86 17.22 -23.83 12.16
C ALA A 86 17.78 -24.30 10.82
N PHE A 87 17.64 -23.46 9.80
CA PHE A 87 18.31 -23.64 8.53
C PHE A 87 19.76 -23.18 8.60
N ASN A 88 20.58 -23.70 7.69
CA ASN A 88 21.97 -23.31 7.55
C ASN A 88 22.40 -23.47 6.09
N ASP A 89 21.76 -22.69 5.21
CA ASP A 89 22.22 -22.49 3.85
C ASP A 89 23.00 -21.18 3.75
N THR A 90 24.20 -21.26 3.20
CA THR A 90 25.05 -20.07 2.95
C THR A 90 25.32 -19.89 1.46
N THR A 91 24.64 -20.66 0.61
CA THR A 91 24.87 -20.71 -0.84
C THR A 91 23.56 -20.87 -1.63
N GLY A 92 23.14 -19.84 -2.35
CA GLY A 92 22.06 -19.99 -3.35
C GLY A 92 20.70 -19.48 -2.89
N THR A 93 19.64 -20.22 -3.19
CA THR A 93 18.23 -19.87 -2.95
C THR A 93 17.84 -20.04 -1.48
N PRO A 94 16.82 -19.32 -0.99
CA PRO A 94 16.31 -19.51 0.37
C PRO A 94 15.91 -20.96 0.67
N ALA A 95 15.95 -21.35 1.93
CA ALA A 95 15.55 -22.67 2.40
C ALA A 95 14.03 -22.80 2.56
N ASP A 96 13.35 -21.68 2.82
CA ASP A 96 11.92 -21.61 3.16
C ASP A 96 11.44 -20.16 3.00
N TYR A 97 10.14 -19.97 2.76
CA TYR A 97 9.47 -18.66 2.79
C TYR A 97 8.14 -18.76 3.56
N PRO A 98 8.18 -18.94 4.89
CA PRO A 98 6.95 -18.98 5.65
C PRO A 98 6.24 -17.62 5.63
N ASP A 99 4.94 -17.61 5.32
CA ASP A 99 4.24 -16.40 4.90
C ASP A 99 2.74 -16.37 5.30
N PHE A 100 2.19 -15.15 5.33
CA PHE A 100 0.75 -14.95 5.21
C PHE A 100 0.39 -14.56 3.78
N LEU A 101 -0.74 -15.10 3.31
CA LEU A 101 -1.24 -14.89 1.97
C LEU A 101 -2.62 -14.24 1.97
N TYR A 102 -2.79 -13.22 1.12
CA TYR A 102 -4.08 -12.68 0.69
C TYR A 102 -4.21 -12.76 -0.84
N GLY A 103 -5.31 -13.33 -1.35
CA GLY A 103 -5.47 -13.55 -2.78
C GLY A 103 -5.50 -15.02 -3.16
N CYS A 104 -5.00 -15.34 -4.34
CA CYS A 104 -5.01 -16.69 -4.87
C CYS A 104 -3.60 -17.17 -5.21
N PHE A 105 -3.17 -18.32 -4.70
CA PHE A 105 -1.86 -18.93 -4.94
C PHE A 105 -2.02 -20.42 -5.24
N HIS A 106 -1.33 -20.92 -6.28
CA HIS A 106 -1.37 -22.34 -6.67
C HIS A 106 -2.80 -22.91 -6.84
N GLY A 107 -3.74 -22.06 -7.27
CA GLY A 107 -5.15 -22.41 -7.46
C GLY A 107 -6.01 -22.39 -6.20
N ALA A 108 -5.45 -22.11 -5.01
CA ALA A 108 -6.19 -21.88 -3.77
C ALA A 108 -6.38 -20.38 -3.54
N CYS A 109 -7.54 -19.95 -3.02
CA CYS A 109 -7.83 -18.54 -2.76
C CYS A 109 -8.24 -18.32 -1.31
N SER A 110 -7.77 -17.21 -0.73
CA SER A 110 -8.15 -16.76 0.59
C SER A 110 -9.61 -16.29 0.62
N GLN A 111 -10.25 -16.39 1.78
CA GLN A 111 -11.68 -16.08 1.90
C GLN A 111 -11.95 -14.59 1.68
N ASN A 112 -12.99 -14.29 0.89
CA ASN A 112 -13.45 -12.92 0.60
C ASN A 112 -12.39 -12.01 -0.07
N THR A 113 -11.37 -12.59 -0.70
CA THR A 113 -10.38 -11.81 -1.42
C THR A 113 -11.04 -10.98 -2.53
N GLN A 114 -10.52 -9.75 -2.71
CA GLN A 114 -10.87 -8.89 -3.84
C GLN A 114 -9.97 -9.13 -5.06
N LEU A 115 -8.99 -10.03 -4.95
CA LEU A 115 -8.13 -10.43 -6.05
C LEU A 115 -8.80 -11.57 -6.87
N PRO A 116 -8.59 -11.61 -8.20
CA PRO A 116 -7.65 -10.78 -8.95
C PRO A 116 -8.17 -9.41 -9.38
N ILE A 117 -7.25 -8.44 -9.51
CA ILE A 117 -7.51 -7.10 -10.05
C ILE A 117 -6.67 -6.91 -11.30
N GLN A 118 -7.27 -6.42 -12.39
CA GLN A 118 -6.53 -6.14 -13.62
C GLN A 118 -5.56 -4.97 -13.42
N VAL A 119 -4.34 -5.08 -13.93
CA VAL A 119 -3.28 -4.07 -13.77
C VAL A 119 -3.73 -2.70 -14.27
N SER A 120 -4.42 -2.63 -15.40
CA SER A 120 -5.00 -1.38 -15.93
C SER A 120 -5.99 -0.68 -15.01
N ALA A 121 -6.51 -1.39 -14.00
CA ALA A 121 -7.45 -0.83 -13.03
C ALA A 121 -6.80 -0.47 -11.70
N LEU A 122 -5.55 -0.88 -11.42
CA LEU A 122 -4.92 -0.75 -10.09
C LEU A 122 -4.85 0.68 -9.58
N SER A 123 -4.71 1.66 -10.47
CA SER A 123 -4.75 3.10 -10.13
C SER A 123 -6.09 3.54 -9.50
N ASN A 124 -7.16 2.73 -9.64
CA ASN A 124 -8.48 2.98 -9.03
C ASN A 124 -8.68 2.24 -7.70
N TRP A 125 -7.66 1.55 -7.20
CA TRP A 125 -7.73 0.78 -5.96
C TRP A 125 -6.78 1.37 -4.91
N SER A 126 -7.17 1.25 -3.64
CA SER A 126 -6.22 1.39 -2.53
C SER A 126 -5.84 0.00 -2.08
N ILE A 127 -4.54 -0.29 -2.19
CA ILE A 127 -3.95 -1.56 -1.80
C ILE A 127 -2.86 -1.24 -0.79
N THR A 128 -3.19 -1.42 0.48
CA THR A 128 -2.31 -1.14 1.60
C THR A 128 -2.12 -2.38 2.45
N SER A 129 -0.93 -2.57 2.97
CA SER A 129 -0.62 -3.69 3.86
C SER A 129 0.29 -3.22 5.00
N GLY A 130 0.34 -4.01 6.06
CA GLY A 130 1.24 -3.77 7.17
C GLY A 130 1.29 -4.92 8.16
N GLU A 131 2.34 -4.91 8.96
CA GLU A 131 2.71 -6.00 9.84
C GLU A 131 3.74 -5.55 10.87
N THR A 132 4.09 -6.42 11.81
CA THR A 132 5.20 -6.23 12.75
C THR A 132 6.03 -7.50 12.78
N VAL A 133 7.28 -7.40 12.34
CA VAL A 133 8.18 -8.56 12.31
C VAL A 133 9.11 -8.52 13.52
N VAL A 134 9.24 -9.66 14.20
CA VAL A 134 10.21 -9.85 15.28
C VAL A 134 11.18 -10.94 14.87
N GLU A 135 12.47 -10.61 14.80
CA GLU A 135 13.51 -11.52 14.34
C GLU A 135 14.54 -11.84 15.43
N PRO A 136 14.98 -13.10 15.55
CA PRO A 136 16.16 -13.45 16.33
C PRO A 136 17.44 -12.80 15.77
N SER A 137 18.39 -12.48 16.65
CA SER A 137 19.69 -11.98 16.21
C SER A 137 20.56 -13.09 15.63
N GLY A 138 21.23 -12.83 14.50
CA GLY A 138 22.20 -13.74 13.90
C GLY A 138 21.66 -14.58 12.74
N ASP A 139 20.40 -14.38 12.38
CA ASP A 139 19.78 -14.99 11.20
C ASP A 139 20.26 -14.30 9.91
N ASN A 140 20.24 -15.06 8.81
CA ASN A 140 20.45 -14.56 7.44
C ASN A 140 19.17 -14.80 6.67
N ASN A 141 18.43 -13.73 6.42
CA ASN A 141 17.10 -13.77 5.86
C ASN A 141 16.73 -12.38 5.33
N ASP A 142 15.68 -12.36 4.51
CA ASP A 142 14.94 -11.14 4.24
C ASP A 142 13.63 -11.11 5.02
N VAL A 143 12.98 -9.95 4.96
CA VAL A 143 11.58 -9.74 5.31
C VAL A 143 10.94 -9.08 4.12
N ALA A 144 10.09 -9.83 3.42
CA ALA A 144 9.65 -9.43 2.10
C ALA A 144 8.16 -9.68 1.87
N TYR A 145 7.58 -8.80 1.06
CA TYR A 145 6.39 -9.16 0.30
C TYR A 145 6.81 -10.03 -0.89
N ASP A 146 5.99 -11.02 -1.22
CA ASP A 146 6.02 -11.74 -2.50
C ASP A 146 4.67 -11.57 -3.19
N ILE A 147 4.65 -10.88 -4.33
CA ILE A 147 3.42 -10.40 -4.98
C ILE A 147 3.38 -10.89 -6.41
N TRP A 148 2.33 -11.64 -6.72
CA TRP A 148 2.21 -12.29 -8.03
C TRP A 148 1.29 -11.54 -8.99
N PHE A 149 1.79 -11.36 -10.21
CA PHE A 149 1.04 -10.88 -11.36
C PHE A 149 0.98 -11.96 -12.43
N ASN A 150 -0.22 -12.33 -12.88
CA ASN A 150 -0.39 -13.36 -13.91
C ASN A 150 -1.18 -12.86 -15.13
N THR A 151 -1.01 -13.54 -16.26
CA THR A 151 -1.66 -13.18 -17.54
C THR A 151 -3.16 -13.50 -17.57
N GLY A 152 -3.68 -14.27 -16.60
CA GLY A 152 -5.07 -14.74 -16.57
C GLY A 152 -5.79 -14.32 -15.30
N THR A 153 -7.12 -14.36 -15.34
CA THR A 153 -8.03 -14.04 -14.22
C THR A 153 -8.10 -15.14 -13.15
N THR A 154 -7.25 -16.16 -13.24
CA THR A 154 -7.16 -17.25 -12.27
C THR A 154 -5.70 -17.45 -11.97
N ALA A 155 -5.32 -17.44 -10.69
CA ALA A 155 -3.97 -17.82 -10.30
C ALA A 155 -3.68 -19.21 -10.86
N PRO A 156 -2.57 -19.37 -11.61
CA PRO A 156 -2.22 -20.67 -12.18
C PRO A 156 -1.92 -21.67 -11.05
N SER A 157 -2.03 -22.97 -11.36
CA SER A 157 -1.57 -24.02 -10.44
C SER A 157 -0.05 -23.99 -10.20
N ASN A 158 0.68 -23.27 -11.04
CA ASN A 158 2.10 -23.00 -10.91
C ASN A 158 2.36 -21.53 -11.30
N GLN A 159 2.60 -20.70 -10.28
CA GLN A 159 2.88 -19.26 -10.38
C GLN A 159 4.03 -18.96 -11.36
N ASN A 160 5.05 -19.84 -11.38
CA ASN A 160 6.30 -19.65 -12.11
C ASN A 160 6.22 -19.78 -13.64
N THR A 161 5.04 -20.04 -14.19
CA THR A 161 4.87 -20.35 -15.61
C THR A 161 4.26 -19.23 -16.44
N THR A 162 3.52 -18.31 -15.80
CA THR A 162 2.76 -17.27 -16.51
C THR A 162 2.67 -16.00 -15.65
N GLY A 163 3.73 -15.19 -15.59
CA GLY A 163 3.68 -13.97 -14.79
C GLY A 163 5.02 -13.37 -14.40
N THR A 164 4.92 -12.42 -13.48
CA THR A 164 6.01 -11.73 -12.80
C THR A 164 5.79 -11.83 -11.30
N GLU A 165 6.87 -12.16 -10.61
CA GLU A 165 7.03 -12.08 -9.16
C GLU A 165 7.55 -10.69 -8.82
N LEU A 166 6.86 -9.97 -7.94
CA LEU A 166 7.26 -8.67 -7.45
C LEU A 166 7.56 -8.80 -5.96
N MET A 167 8.83 -8.64 -5.61
CA MET A 167 9.26 -8.66 -4.21
C MET A 167 9.47 -7.25 -3.68
N ILE A 168 9.09 -7.01 -2.42
CA ILE A 168 9.42 -5.77 -1.71
C ILE A 168 10.13 -6.14 -0.42
N TRP A 169 11.45 -5.98 -0.40
CA TRP A 169 12.30 -6.33 0.73
C TRP A 169 12.32 -5.15 1.71
N VAL A 170 11.49 -5.26 2.74
CA VAL A 170 11.32 -4.25 3.78
C VAL A 170 12.57 -4.18 4.67
N GLN A 171 13.15 -5.35 4.93
CA GLN A 171 14.38 -5.56 5.69
C GLN A 171 15.16 -6.72 5.06
N HIS A 172 16.48 -6.68 5.20
CA HIS A 172 17.35 -7.83 4.93
C HIS A 172 18.51 -7.85 5.91
N ASN A 173 18.92 -9.04 6.35
CA ASN A 173 20.01 -9.22 7.31
C ASN A 173 21.04 -10.22 6.75
N GLY A 174 22.20 -10.34 7.41
CA GLY A 174 23.11 -11.48 7.20
C GLY A 174 23.80 -11.59 5.83
N GLY A 175 23.58 -10.63 4.93
CA GLY A 175 24.13 -10.62 3.57
C GLY A 175 23.21 -11.21 2.50
N ALA A 176 21.93 -11.43 2.81
CA ALA A 176 20.90 -11.75 1.82
C ALA A 176 20.87 -10.70 0.70
N GLY A 177 20.57 -11.13 -0.52
CA GLY A 177 20.50 -10.25 -1.69
C GLY A 177 19.46 -10.74 -2.70
N PRO A 178 18.78 -9.82 -3.40
CA PRO A 178 17.67 -10.16 -4.27
C PRO A 178 18.13 -10.94 -5.50
N ILE A 179 17.17 -11.59 -6.17
CA ILE A 179 17.40 -12.16 -7.50
C ILE A 179 17.80 -11.04 -8.48
N GLY A 180 18.96 -11.21 -9.11
CA GLY A 180 19.50 -10.26 -10.08
C GLY A 180 21.01 -10.06 -9.88
N CYS A 181 21.75 -9.97 -10.99
CA CYS A 181 23.21 -9.82 -10.98
C CYS A 181 23.67 -8.45 -11.46
N CYS A 182 22.72 -7.56 -11.75
CA CYS A 182 22.94 -6.21 -12.24
C CYS A 182 22.85 -5.26 -11.02
N SER A 183 23.66 -4.20 -10.99
CA SER A 183 23.41 -3.05 -10.11
C SER A 183 21.95 -2.58 -10.25
N PRO A 184 21.37 -1.87 -9.25
CA PRO A 184 20.00 -1.41 -9.33
C PRO A 184 19.68 -0.79 -10.70
N VAL A 185 18.60 -1.25 -11.33
CA VAL A 185 18.14 -0.74 -12.63
C VAL A 185 17.39 0.58 -12.49
N ALA A 186 16.86 0.84 -11.30
CA ALA A 186 16.19 2.09 -10.94
C ALA A 186 16.31 2.35 -9.43
N THR A 187 15.86 3.53 -9.01
CA THR A 187 15.64 3.87 -7.60
C THR A 187 14.37 4.69 -7.51
N ILE A 188 13.46 4.31 -6.61
CA ILE A 188 12.21 5.04 -6.37
C ILE A 188 12.12 5.49 -4.92
N THR A 189 11.35 6.56 -4.68
CA THR A 189 11.00 7.00 -3.32
C THR A 189 9.49 6.92 -3.17
N THR A 190 9.04 6.11 -2.23
CA THR A 190 7.62 5.94 -1.91
C THR A 190 7.46 5.47 -0.47
N GLY A 191 6.35 5.86 0.17
CA GLY A 191 6.09 5.53 1.59
C GLY A 191 7.09 6.16 2.57
N GLY A 192 7.83 7.20 2.15
CA GLY A 192 8.89 7.81 2.96
C GLY A 192 10.23 7.07 2.91
N HIS A 193 10.36 6.04 2.06
CA HIS A 193 11.54 5.19 1.94
C HIS A 193 12.12 5.24 0.53
N THR A 194 13.42 5.00 0.41
CA THR A 194 14.09 4.87 -0.90
C THR A 194 14.34 3.40 -1.21
N TRP A 195 14.02 2.97 -2.43
CA TRP A 195 14.06 1.58 -2.84
C TRP A 195 14.96 1.41 -4.06
N SER A 196 15.98 0.56 -3.97
CA SER A 196 16.74 0.11 -5.13
C SER A 196 15.98 -1.01 -5.85
N VAL A 197 15.79 -0.82 -7.16
CA VAL A 197 15.03 -1.77 -7.98
C VAL A 197 15.98 -2.71 -8.70
N TYR A 198 15.75 -4.01 -8.57
CA TYR A 198 16.49 -5.08 -9.25
C TYR A 198 15.54 -5.86 -10.13
N THR A 199 16.05 -6.41 -11.23
CA THR A 199 15.29 -7.32 -12.10
C THR A 199 16.12 -8.55 -12.44
N GLY A 200 15.45 -9.69 -12.58
CA GLY A 200 16.10 -10.96 -12.87
C GLY A 200 15.14 -12.05 -13.31
N LEU A 201 15.66 -13.26 -13.45
CA LEU A 201 14.90 -14.46 -13.78
C LEU A 201 15.06 -15.48 -12.64
N ASN A 202 13.95 -16.09 -12.23
CA ASN A 202 13.92 -17.14 -11.21
C ASN A 202 14.71 -18.42 -11.58
N THR A 203 15.22 -18.53 -12.81
CA THR A 203 16.11 -19.62 -13.26
C THR A 203 17.58 -19.40 -12.92
N GLY A 204 17.91 -18.33 -12.19
CA GLY A 204 19.27 -18.04 -11.72
C GLY A 204 20.22 -17.52 -12.80
N ASN A 205 19.74 -17.21 -14.02
CA ASN A 205 20.58 -16.66 -15.07
C ASN A 205 20.52 -15.13 -15.10
N CYS A 206 21.69 -14.50 -14.99
CA CYS A 206 21.92 -13.06 -15.10
C CYS A 206 21.65 -12.55 -16.52
N ASN A 207 20.39 -12.54 -16.96
CA ASN A 207 20.05 -12.07 -18.29
C ASN A 207 19.17 -10.82 -18.21
N CYS A 208 19.80 -9.65 -18.15
CA CYS A 208 19.17 -8.33 -18.23
C CYS A 208 18.61 -8.04 -19.66
N SER A 209 18.34 -9.09 -20.48
CA SER A 209 17.78 -9.04 -21.84
C SER A 209 16.95 -10.29 -22.21
N GLY A 210 15.61 -10.24 -22.05
CA GLY A 210 14.65 -11.12 -22.73
C GLY A 210 14.35 -12.50 -22.10
N PRO A 211 13.21 -13.14 -22.47
CA PRO A 211 12.50 -14.08 -21.59
C PRO A 211 12.99 -15.55 -21.70
N VAL A 212 13.05 -16.28 -20.57
CA VAL A 212 12.26 -17.50 -20.22
C VAL A 212 12.42 -17.77 -18.69
N GLY A 213 11.32 -17.77 -17.92
CA GLY A 213 11.25 -17.92 -16.45
C GLY A 213 10.26 -16.92 -15.85
N ALA A 214 9.81 -17.09 -14.59
CA ALA A 214 9.09 -16.01 -13.93
C ALA A 214 10.06 -14.84 -13.79
N GLN A 215 9.65 -13.68 -14.30
CA GLN A 215 10.43 -12.47 -14.16
C GLN A 215 10.30 -12.02 -12.71
N VAL A 216 11.42 -11.71 -12.06
CA VAL A 216 11.44 -11.19 -10.70
C VAL A 216 11.82 -9.72 -10.77
N ILE A 217 11.02 -8.86 -10.15
CA ILE A 217 11.36 -7.47 -9.85
C ILE A 217 11.40 -7.30 -8.34
N SER A 218 12.53 -6.88 -7.80
CA SER A 218 12.71 -6.70 -6.35
C SER A 218 12.94 -5.23 -6.03
N PHE A 219 12.18 -4.71 -5.07
CA PHE A 219 12.36 -3.38 -4.49
C PHE A 219 13.03 -3.54 -3.13
N VAL A 220 14.30 -3.19 -3.03
CA VAL A 220 15.10 -3.36 -1.81
C VAL A 220 15.23 -2.03 -1.10
N ASN A 221 14.81 -2.00 0.16
CA ASN A 221 14.88 -0.79 0.99
C ASN A 221 16.35 -0.35 1.18
N ASN A 222 16.63 0.92 0.91
CA ASN A 222 17.97 1.52 1.03
C ASN A 222 18.20 2.21 2.38
N ASP A 223 17.23 2.22 3.28
CA ASP A 223 17.30 2.94 4.56
C ASP A 223 18.12 2.21 5.64
N GLY A 224 18.88 1.16 5.29
CA GLY A 224 19.60 0.26 6.22
C GLY A 224 18.90 -1.09 6.35
N ASP A 225 19.16 -1.87 7.41
CA ASP A 225 18.52 -3.18 7.71
C ASP A 225 16.99 -3.07 8.00
N GLY A 226 16.27 -2.19 7.30
CA GLY A 226 14.83 -2.00 7.41
C GLY A 226 14.33 -1.35 8.71
N PRO A 227 13.02 -1.43 9.00
CA PRO A 227 12.45 -0.92 10.25
C PRO A 227 13.06 -1.61 11.47
N THR A 228 13.15 -0.91 12.59
CA THR A 228 13.67 -1.50 13.83
C THR A 228 12.85 -2.74 14.21
N ASN A 229 13.53 -3.87 14.41
CA ASN A 229 12.96 -5.14 14.85
C ASN A 229 11.84 -4.95 15.90
N GLY A 230 10.65 -5.49 15.62
CA GLY A 230 9.45 -5.34 16.45
C GLY A 230 8.64 -4.05 16.25
N THR A 231 8.97 -3.23 15.24
CA THR A 231 8.19 -2.05 14.86
C THR A 231 7.19 -2.40 13.76
N THR A 232 6.01 -1.81 13.82
CA THR A 232 5.02 -1.95 12.75
C THR A 232 5.49 -1.23 11.49
N TYR A 233 5.46 -1.94 10.37
CA TYR A 233 5.70 -1.41 9.04
C TYR A 233 4.40 -1.41 8.23
N SER A 234 4.22 -0.43 7.34
CA SER A 234 3.01 -0.34 6.52
C SER A 234 3.29 0.36 5.20
N LEU A 235 2.78 -0.20 4.10
CA LEU A 235 3.00 0.30 2.75
C LEU A 235 1.69 0.52 2.00
N ASN A 236 1.68 1.53 1.13
CA ASN A 236 0.84 1.55 -0.05
C ASN A 236 1.58 0.79 -1.16
N LEU A 237 0.99 -0.29 -1.66
CA LEU A 237 1.64 -1.18 -2.63
C LEU A 237 1.49 -0.67 -4.07
N VAL A 238 0.51 0.20 -4.34
CA VAL A 238 0.22 0.69 -5.71
C VAL A 238 1.43 1.36 -6.39
N PRO A 239 2.22 2.24 -5.73
CA PRO A 239 3.38 2.86 -6.38
C PRO A 239 4.44 1.85 -6.87
N PHE A 240 4.62 0.73 -6.18
CA PHE A 240 5.52 -0.35 -6.61
C PHE A 240 5.01 -1.02 -7.90
N PHE A 241 3.69 -1.19 -8.00
CA PHE A 241 3.05 -1.77 -9.18
C PHE A 241 3.12 -0.83 -10.37
N GLU A 242 2.95 0.48 -10.15
CA GLU A 242 3.10 1.51 -11.17
C GLU A 242 4.53 1.56 -11.72
N GLU A 243 5.55 1.45 -10.85
CA GLU A 243 6.94 1.37 -11.28
C GLU A 243 7.22 0.07 -12.05
N ALA A 244 6.72 -1.07 -11.57
CA ALA A 244 6.86 -2.34 -12.29
C ALA A 244 6.22 -2.28 -13.69
N LEU A 245 5.08 -1.59 -13.83
CA LEU A 245 4.43 -1.35 -15.12
C LEU A 245 5.27 -0.41 -16.01
N ALA A 246 5.82 0.67 -15.44
CA ALA A 246 6.66 1.63 -16.15
C ALA A 246 7.96 0.99 -16.68
N LEU A 247 8.55 0.08 -15.92
CA LEU A 247 9.73 -0.71 -16.30
C LEU A 247 9.39 -1.90 -17.23
N GLY A 248 8.12 -2.07 -17.60
CA GLY A 248 7.64 -3.14 -18.46
C GLY A 248 7.78 -4.54 -17.85
N GLN A 249 7.94 -4.64 -16.52
CA GLN A 249 8.01 -5.91 -15.80
C GLN A 249 6.62 -6.53 -15.60
N ILE A 250 5.55 -5.73 -15.65
CA ILE A 250 4.17 -6.19 -15.74
C ILE A 250 3.44 -5.50 -16.90
N GLN A 251 2.30 -6.02 -17.33
CA GLN A 251 1.51 -5.44 -18.41
C GLN A 251 0.11 -5.05 -17.95
N SER A 252 -0.45 -3.99 -18.54
CA SER A 252 -1.79 -3.49 -18.20
C SER A 252 -2.91 -4.54 -18.35
N SER A 253 -2.73 -5.53 -19.24
CA SER A 253 -3.68 -6.62 -19.47
C SER A 253 -3.62 -7.75 -18.44
N TRP A 254 -2.59 -7.79 -17.60
CA TRP A 254 -2.37 -8.83 -16.59
C TRP A 254 -3.18 -8.54 -15.32
N TYR A 255 -3.08 -9.43 -14.33
CA TYR A 255 -3.84 -9.38 -13.09
C TYR A 255 -2.93 -9.54 -11.88
N LEU A 256 -3.10 -8.67 -10.88
CA LEU A 256 -2.62 -8.89 -9.52
C LEU A 256 -3.43 -10.03 -8.91
N THR A 257 -2.79 -11.14 -8.55
CA THR A 257 -3.46 -12.38 -8.09
C THR A 257 -3.19 -12.67 -6.62
N THR A 258 -2.01 -12.33 -6.12
CA THR A 258 -1.56 -12.69 -4.77
C THR A 258 -0.78 -11.56 -4.13
N ILE A 259 -0.96 -11.38 -2.83
CA ILE A 259 -0.11 -10.59 -1.95
C ILE A 259 0.28 -11.50 -0.80
N GLU A 260 1.53 -11.92 -0.78
CA GLU A 260 2.15 -12.68 0.31
C GLU A 260 3.09 -11.78 1.09
N PHE A 261 3.29 -12.10 2.36
CA PHE A 261 4.28 -11.46 3.20
C PHE A 261 4.87 -12.46 4.18
N GLY A 262 6.19 -12.55 4.20
CA GLY A 262 6.91 -13.52 5.00
C GLY A 262 8.38 -13.18 5.14
N THR A 263 9.18 -14.21 5.39
CA THR A 263 10.64 -14.10 5.51
C THR A 263 11.30 -15.19 4.70
N GLU A 264 12.13 -14.87 3.72
CA GLU A 264 12.96 -15.85 3.04
C GLU A 264 14.16 -16.19 3.92
N ILE A 265 14.29 -17.45 4.35
CA ILE A 265 15.28 -17.86 5.36
C ILE A 265 16.43 -18.63 4.72
N TRP A 266 17.66 -18.15 4.87
CA TRP A 266 18.88 -18.90 4.52
C TRP A 266 19.52 -19.56 5.76
N VAL A 267 19.73 -18.78 6.82
CA VAL A 267 20.31 -19.25 8.09
C VAL A 267 19.40 -18.83 9.25
N GLY A 268 19.10 -19.75 10.16
CA GLY A 268 18.24 -19.47 11.32
C GLY A 268 16.78 -19.85 11.10
N GLY A 269 15.84 -18.98 11.49
CA GLY A 269 14.40 -19.16 11.29
C GLY A 269 13.58 -19.32 12.58
N PRO A 270 13.89 -20.28 13.48
CA PRO A 270 13.11 -20.47 14.70
C PRO A 270 13.08 -19.23 15.61
N GLY A 271 11.88 -18.75 15.93
CA GLY A 271 11.64 -17.59 16.79
C GLY A 271 11.26 -16.31 16.04
N ILE A 272 11.38 -16.30 14.70
CA ILE A 272 10.82 -15.24 13.87
C ILE A 272 9.30 -15.20 14.08
N GLN A 273 8.74 -13.99 14.13
CA GLN A 273 7.31 -13.76 14.26
C GLN A 273 6.85 -12.73 13.24
N VAL A 274 5.75 -13.05 12.55
CA VAL A 274 4.97 -12.08 11.78
C VAL A 274 3.71 -11.78 12.58
N ASN A 275 3.66 -10.59 13.16
CA ASN A 275 2.58 -10.16 14.03
C ASN A 275 1.69 -9.14 13.31
N ASN A 276 0.40 -9.20 13.60
CA ASN A 276 -0.57 -8.22 13.16
C ASN A 276 -0.63 -8.00 11.63
N PHE A 277 -0.49 -9.06 10.82
CA PHE A 277 -0.49 -8.92 9.36
C PHE A 277 -1.86 -8.50 8.82
N TRP A 278 -1.91 -7.45 8.01
CA TRP A 278 -3.15 -7.05 7.37
C TRP A 278 -2.95 -6.62 5.92
N VAL A 279 -3.97 -6.88 5.10
CA VAL A 279 -4.11 -6.35 3.75
C VAL A 279 -5.48 -5.71 3.62
N ASN A 280 -5.50 -4.48 3.11
CA ASN A 280 -6.73 -3.78 2.73
C ASN A 280 -6.71 -3.54 1.23
N VAL A 281 -7.64 -4.19 0.54
CA VAL A 281 -7.87 -4.04 -0.91
C VAL A 281 -9.28 -3.52 -1.10
N ALA A 282 -9.40 -2.26 -1.50
CA ALA A 282 -10.69 -1.60 -1.59
C ALA A 282 -10.91 -0.98 -2.97
N ALA A 283 -11.93 -1.48 -3.68
CA ALA A 283 -12.43 -0.89 -4.92
C ALA A 283 -13.09 0.44 -4.59
N GLY A 284 -12.62 1.54 -5.18
CA GLY A 284 -13.29 2.84 -4.99
C GLY A 284 -13.45 3.26 -3.52
N SER A 285 -12.55 2.84 -2.64
CA SER A 285 -12.36 3.44 -1.31
C SER A 285 -10.88 3.63 -1.12
N SER A 286 -10.37 4.44 -2.02
CA SER A 286 -9.08 5.04 -1.86
C SER A 286 -9.14 5.93 -0.64
N GLY A 287 -8.43 5.52 0.40
CA GLY A 287 -8.02 6.46 1.44
C GLY A 287 -7.39 7.69 0.81
N GLY A 288 -6.80 7.60 -0.40
CA GLY A 288 -6.57 8.70 -1.34
C GLY A 288 -7.66 8.82 -2.40
N SER A 289 -8.73 9.59 -2.18
CA SER A 289 -9.81 9.88 -3.16
C SER A 289 -9.33 9.92 -4.61
N THR A 290 -9.78 8.98 -5.46
CA THR A 290 -9.72 9.19 -6.92
C THR A 290 -10.31 10.56 -7.19
N ILE A 291 -9.51 11.44 -7.79
CA ILE A 291 -9.92 12.82 -8.03
C ILE A 291 -11.13 12.79 -8.95
N THR A 292 -12.26 13.26 -8.43
CA THR A 292 -13.52 13.31 -9.18
C THR A 292 -13.58 14.65 -9.89
N THR A 293 -13.50 14.62 -11.21
CA THR A 293 -13.61 15.81 -12.07
C THR A 293 -14.94 16.53 -11.81
N GLY A 294 -14.92 17.86 -11.74
CA GLY A 294 -16.10 18.67 -11.41
C GLY A 294 -16.58 18.56 -9.95
N THR A 295 -15.80 17.94 -9.05
CA THR A 295 -16.02 18.02 -7.60
C THR A 295 -15.04 19.02 -6.99
N PRO A 296 -15.51 20.01 -6.20
CA PRO A 296 -14.62 20.94 -5.53
C PRO A 296 -13.93 20.26 -4.34
N TYR A 297 -12.63 20.49 -4.19
CA TYR A 297 -11.82 20.01 -3.09
C TYR A 297 -11.19 21.16 -2.32
N ASN A 298 -11.07 21.02 -1.00
CA ASN A 298 -10.00 21.70 -0.29
C ASN A 298 -8.74 20.85 -0.36
N ILE A 299 -7.62 21.52 -0.61
CA ILE A 299 -6.31 20.91 -0.68
C ILE A 299 -5.56 21.35 0.57
N ILE A 300 -5.33 20.45 1.51
CA ILE A 300 -4.88 20.77 2.88
C ILE A 300 -3.46 20.26 3.09
N ASN A 301 -2.51 21.14 3.38
CA ASN A 301 -1.14 20.73 3.64
C ASN A 301 -1.05 19.88 4.93
N GLN A 302 -0.32 18.76 4.87
CA GLN A 302 -0.18 17.82 5.99
C GLN A 302 0.54 18.46 7.18
N ASN A 303 1.59 19.24 6.94
CA ASN A 303 2.41 19.83 8.00
C ASN A 303 1.71 21.00 8.72
N SER A 304 1.06 21.90 7.98
CA SER A 304 0.43 23.09 8.57
C SER A 304 -1.05 22.94 8.88
N GLY A 305 -1.74 21.97 8.28
CA GLY A 305 -3.20 21.87 8.31
C GLY A 305 -3.92 23.03 7.61
N SER A 306 -3.20 23.86 6.85
CA SER A 306 -3.75 25.01 6.13
C SER A 306 -4.18 24.61 4.71
N CYS A 307 -5.18 25.33 4.19
CA CYS A 307 -5.71 25.13 2.85
C CYS A 307 -4.85 25.87 1.83
N VAL A 308 -4.71 25.29 0.62
CA VAL A 308 -4.26 26.05 -0.55
C VAL A 308 -5.32 27.10 -0.88
N ASP A 309 -4.89 28.34 -1.05
CA ASP A 309 -5.73 29.52 -1.01
C ASP A 309 -5.33 30.50 -2.13
N ALA A 310 -6.32 30.95 -2.90
CA ALA A 310 -6.17 32.10 -3.79
C ALA A 310 -6.27 33.39 -2.97
N THR A 311 -5.14 34.11 -2.88
CA THR A 311 -4.95 35.22 -1.93
C THR A 311 -6.03 36.29 -2.06
N ASN A 312 -6.61 36.70 -0.93
CA ASN A 312 -7.66 37.73 -0.85
C ASN A 312 -8.88 37.47 -1.74
N SER A 313 -9.17 36.19 -2.05
CA SER A 313 -10.20 35.81 -3.01
C SER A 313 -10.01 36.47 -4.38
N GLY A 314 -8.76 36.69 -4.79
CA GLY A 314 -8.41 37.23 -6.10
C GLY A 314 -8.79 36.28 -7.23
N THR A 315 -9.10 36.85 -8.40
CA THR A 315 -9.57 36.13 -9.60
C THR A 315 -8.90 36.66 -10.87
N ALA A 316 -7.72 37.26 -10.72
CA ALA A 316 -6.97 37.85 -11.81
C ALA A 316 -5.63 37.14 -11.98
N ASN A 317 -5.18 37.01 -13.23
CA ASN A 317 -3.84 36.54 -13.58
C ASN A 317 -2.77 37.19 -12.68
N GLY A 318 -1.95 36.34 -12.06
CA GLY A 318 -0.95 36.75 -11.08
C GLY A 318 -1.44 36.76 -9.63
N THR A 319 -2.70 36.39 -9.36
CA THR A 319 -3.17 36.19 -7.99
C THR A 319 -2.29 35.12 -7.32
N THR A 320 -1.73 35.46 -6.16
CA THR A 320 -0.84 34.57 -5.44
C THR A 320 -1.59 33.34 -4.92
N VAL A 321 -1.03 32.15 -5.18
CA VAL A 321 -1.47 30.91 -4.53
C VAL A 321 -0.63 30.71 -3.27
N GLN A 322 -1.29 30.71 -2.11
CA GLN A 322 -0.66 30.68 -0.79
C GLN A 322 -1.26 29.56 0.05
N GLN A 323 -0.74 29.37 1.25
CA GLN A 323 -1.48 28.68 2.31
C GLN A 323 -2.20 29.67 3.22
N TRP A 324 -3.40 29.31 3.64
CA TRP A 324 -4.16 30.03 4.65
C TRP A 324 -4.99 29.06 5.48
N ALA A 325 -5.23 29.41 6.75
CA ALA A 325 -6.12 28.65 7.62
C ALA A 325 -7.44 28.32 6.88
N CYS A 326 -7.82 27.04 6.89
CA CYS A 326 -9.06 26.61 6.27
C CYS A 326 -10.28 27.32 6.91
N GLY A 327 -11.31 27.58 6.11
CA GLY A 327 -12.60 28.01 6.62
C GLY A 327 -13.20 27.05 7.67
N SER A 328 -14.23 27.50 8.39
CA SER A 328 -14.85 26.71 9.45
C SER A 328 -15.55 25.45 8.92
N GLY A 329 -15.36 24.32 9.59
CA GLY A 329 -15.98 23.03 9.25
C GLY A 329 -14.94 21.97 8.89
N THR A 330 -15.40 20.80 8.45
CA THR A 330 -14.54 19.74 7.88
C THR A 330 -14.10 20.06 6.45
N PHE A 331 -14.88 20.88 5.75
CA PHE A 331 -14.65 21.39 4.41
C PHE A 331 -14.89 22.92 4.44
N SER A 332 -13.92 23.70 3.99
CA SER A 332 -14.03 25.13 3.78
C SER A 332 -14.99 25.43 2.62
N THR A 333 -16.04 26.18 2.95
CA THR A 333 -17.03 26.68 2.00
C THR A 333 -16.59 27.98 1.30
N GLN A 334 -15.35 28.43 1.51
CA GLN A 334 -14.80 29.61 0.86
C GLN A 334 -14.34 29.26 -0.57
N PRO A 335 -14.93 29.85 -1.63
CA PRO A 335 -14.62 29.46 -3.01
C PRO A 335 -13.15 29.63 -3.40
N ASN A 336 -12.43 30.58 -2.79
CA ASN A 336 -11.00 30.79 -3.02
C ASN A 336 -10.10 29.69 -2.43
N GLN A 337 -10.64 28.82 -1.59
CA GLN A 337 -9.97 27.63 -1.03
C GLN A 337 -10.51 26.32 -1.62
N GLN A 338 -11.35 26.41 -2.65
CA GLN A 338 -11.93 25.28 -3.35
C GLN A 338 -11.31 25.15 -4.73
N TRP A 339 -10.93 23.93 -5.08
CA TRP A 339 -10.21 23.61 -6.29
C TRP A 339 -10.87 22.45 -7.01
N GLU A 340 -11.07 22.60 -8.31
CA GLU A 340 -11.58 21.55 -9.19
C GLU A 340 -10.44 21.05 -10.08
N PHE A 341 -10.47 19.76 -10.39
CA PHE A 341 -9.46 19.12 -11.21
C PHE A 341 -10.06 18.79 -12.58
N GLU A 342 -9.62 19.52 -13.59
CA GLU A 342 -10.04 19.32 -14.98
C GLU A 342 -8.99 18.48 -15.74
N PRO A 343 -9.37 17.42 -16.47
CA PRO A 343 -8.41 16.57 -17.15
C PRO A 343 -7.57 17.32 -18.20
N ALA A 344 -6.25 17.22 -18.09
CA ALA A 344 -5.30 17.67 -19.11
C ALA A 344 -4.89 16.55 -20.10
N GLY A 345 -5.19 15.29 -19.76
CA GLY A 345 -4.79 14.10 -20.50
C GLY A 345 -3.72 13.30 -19.76
N ASN A 346 -3.51 12.02 -20.13
CA ASN A 346 -2.49 11.14 -19.53
C ASN A 346 -2.53 10.96 -17.99
N GLY A 347 -3.65 11.29 -17.35
CA GLY A 347 -3.79 11.26 -15.89
C GLY A 347 -3.39 12.56 -15.18
N ASP A 348 -3.07 13.61 -15.93
CA ASP A 348 -2.72 14.93 -15.41
C ASP A 348 -3.93 15.88 -15.42
N TYR A 349 -3.82 16.97 -14.66
CA TYR A 349 -4.91 17.90 -14.39
C TYR A 349 -4.49 19.36 -14.54
N TYR A 350 -5.46 20.17 -14.96
CA TYR A 350 -5.53 21.59 -14.62
C TYR A 350 -6.23 21.71 -13.25
N VAL A 351 -5.63 22.46 -12.32
CA VAL A 351 -6.20 22.68 -10.98
C VAL A 351 -6.85 24.05 -10.94
N GLU A 352 -8.15 24.10 -11.19
CA GLU A 352 -8.95 25.32 -11.33
C GLU A 352 -9.42 25.84 -9.97
N ASN A 353 -9.40 27.15 -9.78
CA ASN A 353 -9.98 27.75 -8.57
C ASN A 353 -11.49 27.95 -8.76
N VAL A 354 -12.33 27.49 -7.82
CA VAL A 354 -13.79 27.66 -7.92
C VAL A 354 -14.22 29.13 -7.93
N ASN A 355 -13.45 30.02 -7.30
CA ASN A 355 -13.71 31.47 -7.34
C ASN A 355 -13.26 32.13 -8.66
N ALA A 356 -12.46 31.44 -9.48
CA ALA A 356 -11.90 31.92 -10.74
C ALA A 356 -11.85 30.78 -11.78
N PRO A 357 -13.01 30.36 -12.34
CA PRO A 357 -13.15 29.13 -13.15
C PRO A 357 -12.51 29.21 -14.56
N SER A 358 -11.64 30.19 -14.79
CA SER A 358 -10.81 30.27 -16.00
C SER A 358 -9.33 30.32 -15.65
N GLU A 359 -8.99 30.28 -14.36
CA GLU A 359 -7.63 30.37 -13.85
C GLU A 359 -7.26 29.08 -13.12
N THR A 360 -6.02 28.65 -13.35
CA THR A 360 -5.47 27.41 -12.81
C THR A 360 -4.20 27.68 -12.01
N TRP A 361 -3.77 26.69 -11.25
CA TRP A 361 -2.41 26.66 -10.71
C TRP A 361 -1.36 26.78 -11.82
N ASN A 362 -0.53 27.80 -11.68
CA ASN A 362 0.50 28.15 -12.64
C ASN A 362 1.81 28.43 -11.92
N VAL A 363 2.91 27.89 -12.45
CA VAL A 363 4.25 28.30 -12.01
C VAL A 363 4.64 29.59 -12.72
N VAL A 364 4.97 30.63 -11.95
CA VAL A 364 5.32 31.96 -12.43
C VAL A 364 6.43 31.88 -13.48
N ASN A 365 6.21 32.53 -14.64
CA ASN A 365 7.15 32.61 -15.77
C ASN A 365 7.65 31.24 -16.29
N SER A 366 6.86 30.18 -16.10
CA SER A 366 7.27 28.81 -16.46
C SER A 366 8.59 28.38 -15.79
N GLY A 367 8.83 28.84 -14.56
CA GLY A 367 10.03 28.47 -13.80
C GLY A 367 10.13 26.96 -13.59
N THR A 368 11.35 26.43 -13.66
CA THR A 368 11.63 24.98 -13.54
C THR A 368 12.61 24.64 -12.42
N THR A 369 13.03 25.63 -11.63
CA THR A 369 13.95 25.44 -10.51
C THR A 369 13.21 25.49 -9.19
N SER A 370 13.73 24.77 -8.19
CA SER A 370 13.24 24.83 -6.81
C SER A 370 13.18 26.27 -6.30
N GLY A 371 12.07 26.65 -5.70
CA GLY A 371 11.79 28.04 -5.29
C GLY A 371 11.00 28.87 -6.30
N SER A 372 10.67 28.32 -7.48
CA SER A 372 9.77 29.02 -8.42
C SER A 372 8.36 29.09 -7.81
N LEU A 373 7.74 30.26 -7.86
CA LEU A 373 6.54 30.57 -7.10
C LEU A 373 5.25 30.19 -7.84
N MET A 374 4.19 29.95 -7.07
CA MET A 374 2.85 29.62 -7.56
C MET A 374 1.96 30.86 -7.70
N GLN A 375 1.16 30.91 -8.77
CA GLN A 375 0.15 31.92 -9.02
C GLN A 375 -1.09 31.31 -9.69
N LEU A 376 -2.17 32.07 -9.77
CA LEU A 376 -3.27 31.82 -10.69
C LEU A 376 -2.95 32.42 -12.05
N TRP A 377 -3.27 31.67 -13.09
CA TRP A 377 -3.19 32.18 -14.46
C TRP A 377 -4.24 31.53 -15.35
N THR A 378 -4.71 32.28 -16.34
CA THR A 378 -5.60 31.77 -17.39
C THR A 378 -4.90 30.61 -18.09
N TYR A 379 -5.48 29.42 -17.99
CA TYR A 379 -4.85 28.25 -18.60
C TYR A 379 -4.81 28.40 -20.13
N ALA A 380 -3.68 28.07 -20.72
CA ALA A 380 -3.41 28.12 -22.15
C ALA A 380 -2.83 26.79 -22.68
N GLY A 381 -2.74 25.77 -21.82
CA GLY A 381 -2.21 24.45 -22.15
C GLY A 381 -0.69 24.37 -22.12
N ASN A 382 -0.05 25.23 -21.31
CA ASN A 382 1.40 25.18 -21.14
C ASN A 382 1.79 24.18 -20.04
N PRO A 383 2.96 23.53 -20.12
CA PRO A 383 3.39 22.54 -19.11
C PRO A 383 3.50 23.08 -17.67
N ASN A 384 3.64 24.39 -17.48
CA ASN A 384 3.69 25.01 -16.15
C ASN A 384 2.30 25.23 -15.51
N GLU A 385 1.24 24.76 -16.15
CA GLU A 385 -0.16 24.80 -15.70
C GLU A 385 -0.72 23.39 -15.44
N VAL A 386 0.06 22.35 -15.75
CA VAL A 386 -0.37 20.94 -15.73
C VAL A 386 0.27 20.22 -14.56
N TRP A 387 -0.55 19.49 -13.82
CA TRP A 387 -0.17 18.86 -12.56
C TRP A 387 -0.57 17.40 -12.52
N LYS A 388 0.38 16.55 -12.15
CA LYS A 388 0.12 15.16 -11.82
C LYS A 388 -0.15 15.04 -10.33
N ALA A 389 -1.27 14.43 -9.96
CA ALA A 389 -1.58 14.09 -8.57
C ALA A 389 -1.08 12.68 -8.28
N VAL A 390 0.03 12.56 -7.55
CA VAL A 390 0.64 11.27 -7.18
C VAL A 390 0.14 10.89 -5.79
N SER A 391 -0.59 9.77 -5.69
CA SER A 391 -1.14 9.29 -4.42
C SER A 391 -0.04 8.75 -3.51
N MET A 392 0.07 9.33 -2.31
CA MET A 392 1.03 8.92 -1.28
C MET A 392 0.38 8.03 -0.20
N GLY A 393 -0.89 7.63 -0.42
CA GLY A 393 -1.69 6.87 0.54
C GLY A 393 -2.34 7.74 1.62
N ASN A 394 -3.28 7.15 2.37
CA ASN A 394 -3.96 7.79 3.52
C ASN A 394 -4.64 9.15 3.25
N GLY A 395 -4.92 9.49 1.99
CA GLY A 395 -5.58 10.75 1.62
C GLY A 395 -4.65 11.81 1.09
N TYR A 396 -3.34 11.56 1.14
CA TYR A 396 -2.32 12.53 0.80
C TYR A 396 -1.83 12.35 -0.63
N TYR A 397 -1.52 13.47 -1.25
CA TYR A 397 -1.01 13.60 -2.60
C TYR A 397 0.25 14.46 -2.61
N GLU A 398 1.20 14.09 -3.46
CA GLU A 398 2.15 15.03 -4.04
C GLU A 398 1.56 15.56 -5.35
N PHE A 399 1.71 16.85 -5.60
CA PHE A 399 1.35 17.46 -6.88
C PHE A 399 2.61 17.80 -7.66
N VAL A 400 2.90 17.06 -8.73
CA VAL A 400 4.10 17.20 -9.56
C VAL A 400 3.77 18.03 -10.79
N GLY A 401 4.45 19.16 -10.99
CA GLY A 401 4.24 20.01 -12.16
C GLY A 401 4.90 19.43 -13.41
N GLU A 402 4.13 19.21 -14.48
CA GLU A 402 4.60 18.57 -15.72
C GLU A 402 5.82 19.28 -16.32
N GLY A 403 5.81 20.62 -16.33
CA GLY A 403 6.89 21.42 -16.92
C GLY A 403 8.23 21.36 -16.17
N SER A 404 8.26 20.91 -14.93
CA SER A 404 9.48 20.93 -14.08
C SER A 404 9.84 19.57 -13.49
N GLY A 405 8.89 18.65 -13.32
CA GLY A 405 9.06 17.44 -12.52
C GLY A 405 9.22 17.71 -11.01
N LEU A 406 8.92 18.93 -10.56
CA LEU A 406 9.03 19.35 -9.15
C LEU A 406 7.65 19.36 -8.47
N CYS A 407 7.65 19.23 -7.16
CA CYS A 407 6.44 19.11 -6.35
C CYS A 407 5.98 20.47 -5.82
N LEU A 408 4.66 20.67 -5.72
CA LEU A 408 4.08 21.76 -4.93
C LEU A 408 4.60 21.67 -3.49
N ASP A 409 5.06 22.80 -2.96
CA ASP A 409 5.79 22.86 -1.71
C ASP A 409 5.39 24.08 -0.90
N THR A 410 5.28 23.89 0.42
CA THR A 410 5.18 24.98 1.39
C THR A 410 6.60 25.36 1.84
N PRO A 411 7.12 26.56 1.46
CA PRO A 411 8.50 26.93 1.72
C PRO A 411 8.93 26.71 3.16
N ALA A 412 10.04 25.99 3.33
CA ALA A 412 10.66 25.67 4.61
C ALA A 412 9.70 25.00 5.62
N ALA A 413 8.69 24.26 5.14
CA ALA A 413 7.63 23.65 5.97
C ALA A 413 6.94 24.67 6.89
N SER A 414 6.79 25.92 6.44
CA SER A 414 6.19 26.98 7.25
C SER A 414 4.74 26.64 7.62
N THR A 415 4.32 27.04 8.82
CA THR A 415 2.93 26.95 9.28
C THR A 415 2.23 28.31 9.30
N ALA A 416 2.89 29.36 8.82
CA ALA A 416 2.34 30.71 8.81
C ALA A 416 1.34 30.91 7.65
N ASN A 417 0.23 31.59 7.96
CA ASN A 417 -0.70 32.09 6.96
C ASN A 417 -0.02 33.10 6.02
N GLY A 418 -0.41 33.07 4.74
CA GLY A 418 0.06 34.03 3.75
C GLY A 418 1.38 33.66 3.08
N VAL A 419 1.92 32.47 3.37
CA VAL A 419 3.11 31.97 2.69
C VAL A 419 2.71 31.52 1.29
N GLN A 420 3.27 32.20 0.28
CA GLN A 420 3.13 31.80 -1.12
C GLN A 420 3.75 30.42 -1.34
N LEU A 421 3.03 29.54 -2.02
CA LEU A 421 3.52 28.21 -2.35
C LEU A 421 4.56 28.29 -3.49
N GLN A 422 5.40 27.28 -3.57
CA GLN A 422 6.46 27.17 -4.57
C GLN A 422 6.46 25.77 -5.17
N ILE A 423 7.27 25.56 -6.21
CA ILE A 423 7.73 24.21 -6.58
C ILE A 423 9.10 23.94 -5.96
N TYR A 424 9.33 22.72 -5.52
CA TYR A 424 10.61 22.29 -4.94
C TYR A 424 10.91 20.83 -5.31
N THR A 425 12.16 20.41 -5.15
CA THR A 425 12.54 19.00 -5.34
C THR A 425 11.65 18.12 -4.49
N CYS A 426 10.97 17.17 -5.13
CA CYS A 426 10.11 16.20 -4.45
C CYS A 426 10.95 15.46 -3.39
N ASN A 427 10.49 15.49 -2.15
CA ASN A 427 11.24 14.99 -1.00
C ASN A 427 10.37 14.26 0.03
N GLY A 428 9.07 14.06 -0.24
CA GLY A 428 8.17 13.28 0.60
C GLY A 428 7.88 13.87 1.98
N THR A 429 8.35 15.09 2.29
CA THR A 429 8.10 15.72 3.58
C THR A 429 6.67 16.28 3.66
N GLY A 430 6.17 16.51 4.87
CA GLY A 430 4.84 17.10 5.07
C GLY A 430 4.64 18.50 4.46
N ALA A 431 5.72 19.16 4.03
CA ALA A 431 5.65 20.41 3.25
C ALA A 431 5.06 20.21 1.83
N GLN A 432 5.10 18.98 1.30
CA GLN A 432 4.71 18.61 -0.06
C GLN A 432 3.54 17.62 -0.12
N LEU A 433 3.09 17.15 1.03
CA LEU A 433 1.96 16.23 1.15
C LEU A 433 0.68 16.99 1.43
N PHE A 434 -0.33 16.78 0.58
CA PHE A 434 -1.60 17.50 0.65
C PHE A 434 -2.78 16.54 0.66
N LYS A 435 -3.69 16.73 1.61
CA LYS A 435 -4.94 15.99 1.69
C LYS A 435 -6.01 16.63 0.83
N LEU A 436 -6.70 15.82 0.04
CA LEU A 436 -7.91 16.23 -0.67
C LEU A 436 -9.14 15.98 0.19
N VAL A 437 -9.93 17.02 0.43
CA VAL A 437 -11.20 16.95 1.16
C VAL A 437 -12.32 17.48 0.29
N ALA A 438 -13.31 16.64 0.00
CA ALA A 438 -14.54 17.00 -0.69
C ALA A 438 -15.66 17.39 0.33
N PRO A 439 -16.75 18.05 -0.12
CA PRO A 439 -17.89 18.45 0.71
C PRO A 439 -18.55 17.35 1.54
#